data_AF-A0A7V9VK22-F1
#
_entry.id   AF-A0A7V9VK22-F1
#
_cell.length_a   1.000
_cell.length_b   1.000
_cell.length_c   1.000
_cell.angle_alpha   90.00
_cell.angle_beta   90.00
_cell.angle_gamma   90.00
#
_symmetry.space_group_name_H-M   'P 1'
#
loop_
_entity.id
_entity.type
_entity.pdbx_description
1 polymer ?
#
loop_
_entity_poly.entity_id
_entity_poly.type
_entity_poly.pdbx_seq_one_letter_code
_entity_poly.pdbx_strand_id
1 'polypeptide(L)'
;MRTASNELRDDLAGHASVGIDHEPPPFRLSMLGGFELSCAGAAFALPLAAQRVLAFVALQERPVQRAYVAGRLWLNASDQHASASLRTTLWRAHLPAGHLLAATTTHLSLGPAVRVDLHDVLRCAQHVLRHTDAPTRDDLACLLHGGDVLPDWYDDWLVFERERVRQLRLLALEALCDHFSRAGRHSEAIQAGLAAVAGEPLRESAHRVLMRAHLADGNPGEAIRQYRILETLLHRALGLRPSPEMGALVTRCESGVT
;
A
#
# COMPACT_ATOMS: atom_id res chain seq x y z
N MET A 1 -40.01 -11.34 57.26
CA MET A 1 -41.27 -11.68 56.57
C MET A 1 -41.46 -10.62 55.49
N ARG A 2 -41.30 -10.97 54.19
CA ARG A 2 -42.39 -11.43 53.29
C ARG A 2 -43.42 -10.30 53.13
N THR A 3 -43.84 -9.79 51.97
CA THR A 3 -43.76 -10.15 50.53
C THR A 3 -44.37 -8.93 49.81
N ALA A 4 -43.78 -8.43 48.72
CA ALA A 4 -44.29 -8.51 47.34
C ALA A 4 -45.64 -7.81 47.02
N SER A 5 -45.59 -6.98 45.97
CA SER A 5 -46.59 -6.70 44.91
C SER A 5 -46.37 -5.24 44.45
N ASN A 6 -45.58 -4.95 43.42
CA ASN A 6 -45.72 -5.33 42.01
C ASN A 6 -47.11 -4.98 41.46
N GLU A 7 -47.18 -3.87 40.71
CA GLU A 7 -47.89 -3.71 39.44
C GLU A 7 -47.97 -2.22 39.05
N LEU A 8 -47.04 -1.78 38.19
CA LEU A 8 -47.44 -1.09 36.97
C LEU A 8 -46.38 -1.38 35.90
N ARG A 9 -46.79 -2.24 34.96
CA ARG A 9 -46.04 -2.69 33.79
C ARG A 9 -46.01 -1.62 32.70
N ASP A 10 -44.94 -1.76 31.91
CA ASP A 10 -44.87 -1.59 30.47
C ASP A 10 -45.15 -0.18 29.93
N ASP A 11 -44.08 0.48 29.44
CA ASP A 11 -43.81 0.40 28.01
C ASP A 11 -42.49 1.08 27.60
N LEU A 12 -41.77 0.38 26.72
CA LEU A 12 -40.71 0.83 25.81
C LEU A 12 -39.28 0.99 26.36
N ALA A 13 -38.67 -0.17 26.60
CA ALA A 13 -37.28 -0.40 26.21
C ALA A 13 -37.19 -0.63 24.70
N GLY A 14 -36.28 0.08 24.04
CA GLY A 14 -35.81 -0.15 22.67
C GLY A 14 -34.68 0.82 22.39
N HIS A 15 -33.45 0.57 22.86
CA HIS A 15 -32.43 -0.16 22.09
C HIS A 15 -32.47 0.16 20.59
N ALA A 16 -32.03 1.37 20.24
CA ALA A 16 -31.43 1.62 18.93
C ALA A 16 -29.92 1.69 19.13
N SER A 17 -29.30 0.52 19.01
CA SER A 17 -27.90 0.36 18.66
C SER A 17 -27.58 1.28 17.48
N VAL A 18 -26.71 2.27 17.68
CA VAL A 18 -26.10 3.02 16.59
C VAL A 18 -25.14 2.07 15.88
N GLY A 19 -25.68 1.28 14.97
CA GLY A 19 -24.91 0.68 13.90
C GLY A 19 -24.35 1.83 13.07
N ILE A 20 -23.05 2.05 13.16
CA ILE A 20 -22.34 2.83 12.16
C ILE A 20 -22.31 1.91 10.94
N ASP A 21 -23.39 1.92 10.17
CA ASP A 21 -23.39 1.44 8.80
C ASP A 21 -22.43 2.35 8.04
N HIS A 22 -21.15 1.97 7.98
CA HIS A 22 -20.17 2.64 7.13
C HIS A 22 -20.55 2.33 5.68
N GLU A 23 -21.51 3.09 5.15
CA GLU A 23 -21.69 3.21 3.71
C GLU A 23 -20.32 3.55 3.12
N PRO A 24 -19.78 2.73 2.20
CA PRO A 24 -18.41 2.92 1.73
C PRO A 24 -18.28 4.34 1.19
N PRO A 25 -17.16 5.03 1.49
CA PRO A 25 -16.93 6.38 1.00
C PRO A 25 -17.24 6.43 -0.50
N PRO A 26 -18.13 7.33 -0.95
CA PRO A 26 -18.68 7.26 -2.29
C PRO A 26 -17.59 7.33 -3.36
N PHE A 27 -16.44 7.96 -3.05
CA PHE A 27 -15.33 8.11 -3.96
C PHE A 27 -14.19 7.11 -3.70
N ARG A 28 -13.75 6.46 -4.78
CA ARG A 28 -12.53 5.65 -4.81
C ARG A 28 -11.51 6.33 -5.73
N LEU A 29 -10.35 6.62 -5.17
CA LEU A 29 -9.18 7.08 -5.89
C LEU A 29 -8.22 5.89 -6.06
N SER A 30 -8.00 5.50 -7.30
CA SER A 30 -6.93 4.58 -7.67
C SER A 30 -5.67 5.37 -8.01
N MET A 31 -4.57 4.96 -7.39
CA MET A 31 -3.22 5.47 -7.64
C MET A 31 -2.26 4.34 -8.02
N LEU A 32 -2.64 3.07 -7.82
CA LEU A 32 -1.82 1.92 -8.17
C LEU A 32 -2.17 1.46 -9.60
N GLY A 33 -1.19 1.45 -10.49
CA GLY A 33 -1.39 1.12 -11.92
C GLY A 33 -1.91 2.26 -12.79
N GLY A 34 -2.41 3.36 -12.20
CA GLY A 34 -2.86 4.54 -12.93
C GLY A 34 -3.66 5.49 -12.05
N PHE A 35 -3.96 6.70 -12.55
CA PHE A 35 -4.87 7.61 -11.88
C PHE A 35 -6.30 7.31 -12.34
N GLU A 36 -7.17 6.91 -11.42
CA GLU A 36 -8.60 6.78 -11.68
C GLU A 36 -9.39 7.31 -10.49
N LEU A 37 -10.39 8.14 -10.75
CA LEU A 37 -11.35 8.56 -9.73
C LEU A 37 -12.72 8.01 -10.11
N SER A 38 -13.36 7.29 -9.20
CA SER A 38 -14.72 6.79 -9.40
C SER A 38 -15.63 7.16 -8.23
N CYS A 39 -16.92 7.36 -8.51
CA CYS A 39 -17.96 7.53 -7.50
C CYS A 39 -19.09 6.53 -7.74
N ALA A 40 -19.44 5.71 -6.75
CA ALA A 40 -20.45 4.66 -6.89
C ALA A 40 -20.27 3.78 -8.16
N GLY A 41 -19.01 3.53 -8.56
CA GLY A 41 -18.65 2.76 -9.75
C GLY A 41 -18.58 3.53 -11.08
N ALA A 42 -19.00 4.81 -11.12
CA ALA A 42 -18.88 5.65 -12.30
C ALA A 42 -17.55 6.42 -12.30
N ALA A 43 -16.80 6.38 -13.39
CA ALA A 43 -15.54 7.13 -13.53
C ALA A 43 -15.79 8.65 -13.66
N PHE A 44 -14.99 9.44 -12.95
CA PHE A 44 -15.01 10.90 -12.95
C PHE A 44 -13.74 11.43 -13.62
N ALA A 45 -13.92 12.09 -14.77
CA ALA A 45 -12.84 12.75 -15.47
C ALA A 45 -12.47 14.07 -14.77
N LEU A 46 -11.20 14.20 -14.38
CA LEU A 46 -10.64 15.43 -13.83
C LEU A 46 -9.57 16.00 -14.77
N PRO A 47 -9.43 17.34 -14.88
CA PRO A 47 -8.28 17.94 -15.54
C PRO A 47 -6.97 17.50 -14.88
N LEU A 48 -5.91 17.30 -15.66
CA LEU A 48 -4.61 16.80 -15.16
C LEU A 48 -4.06 17.61 -13.97
N ALA A 49 -4.22 18.94 -13.97
CA ALA A 49 -3.81 19.78 -12.84
C ALA A 49 -4.57 19.42 -11.54
N ALA A 50 -5.87 19.12 -11.62
CA ALA A 50 -6.67 18.71 -10.48
C ALA A 50 -6.31 17.29 -10.02
N GLN A 51 -6.02 16.38 -10.96
CA GLN A 51 -5.49 15.05 -10.66
C GLN A 51 -4.17 15.17 -9.86
N ARG A 52 -3.23 16.01 -10.31
CA ARG A 52 -1.94 16.23 -9.65
C ARG A 52 -2.10 16.75 -8.23
N VAL A 53 -3.01 17.71 -8.01
CA VAL A 53 -3.32 18.18 -6.64
C VAL A 53 -3.90 17.06 -5.78
N LEU A 54 -4.88 16.30 -6.31
CA LEU A 54 -5.52 15.23 -5.56
C LEU A 54 -4.53 14.11 -5.20
N ALA A 55 -3.74 13.65 -6.17
CA ALA A 55 -2.70 12.64 -5.98
C ALA A 55 -1.64 13.11 -4.97
N PHE A 56 -1.17 14.35 -5.10
CA PHE A 56 -0.19 14.91 -4.18
C PHE A 56 -0.73 14.96 -2.75
N VAL A 57 -1.95 15.43 -2.55
CA VAL A 57 -2.59 15.50 -1.22
C VAL A 57 -2.89 14.09 -0.70
N ALA A 58 -3.29 13.15 -1.54
CA ALA A 58 -3.52 11.76 -1.17
C ALA A 58 -2.25 11.06 -0.66
N LEU A 59 -1.07 11.43 -1.13
CA LEU A 59 0.19 10.90 -0.62
C LEU A 59 0.58 11.43 0.76
N GLN A 60 -0.11 12.46 1.25
CA GLN A 60 0.19 13.11 2.53
C GLN A 60 -0.75 12.56 3.61
N GLU A 61 -0.16 12.03 4.69
CA GLU A 61 -0.91 11.52 5.85
C GLU A 61 -1.48 12.65 6.74
N ARG A 62 -1.21 13.90 6.41
CA ARG A 62 -1.57 15.09 7.19
C ARG A 62 -2.06 16.23 6.31
N PRO A 63 -2.82 17.20 6.87
CA PRO A 63 -3.10 18.44 6.17
C PRO A 63 -1.81 19.14 5.74
N VAL A 64 -1.75 19.58 4.48
CA VAL A 64 -0.59 20.22 3.88
C VAL A 64 -0.87 21.67 3.53
N GLN A 65 0.13 22.54 3.69
CA GLN A 65 -0.02 23.96 3.38
C GLN A 65 -0.22 24.18 1.88
N ARG A 66 -1.12 25.10 1.54
CA ARG A 66 -1.42 25.47 0.14
C ARG A 66 -0.18 25.99 -0.59
N ALA A 67 0.64 26.80 0.09
CA ALA A 67 1.88 27.33 -0.47
C ALA A 67 2.86 26.20 -0.81
N TYR A 68 2.98 25.20 0.08
CA TYR A 68 3.82 24.03 -0.16
C TYR A 68 3.34 23.20 -1.36
N VAL A 69 2.03 22.91 -1.43
CA VAL A 69 1.44 22.20 -2.58
C VAL A 69 1.69 22.96 -3.89
N ALA A 70 1.47 24.28 -3.87
CA ALA A 70 1.71 25.13 -5.04
C ALA A 70 3.18 25.07 -5.49
N GLY A 71 4.14 25.26 -4.58
CA GLY A 71 5.56 25.22 -4.91
C GLY A 71 6.04 23.85 -5.42
N ARG A 72 5.48 22.75 -4.91
CA ARG A 72 5.84 21.38 -5.35
C ARG A 72 5.27 21.01 -6.72
N LEU A 73 4.06 21.48 -7.04
CA LEU A 73 3.40 21.14 -8.32
C LEU A 73 3.80 22.07 -9.47
N TRP A 74 4.19 23.31 -9.16
CA TRP A 74 4.62 24.32 -10.14
C TRP A 74 6.03 24.83 -9.84
N LEU A 75 7.01 23.91 -9.84
CA LEU A 75 8.43 24.18 -9.53
C LEU A 75 9.06 25.33 -10.34
N ASN A 76 8.59 25.56 -11.57
CA ASN A 76 9.13 26.58 -12.48
C ASN A 76 8.38 27.92 -12.43
N ALA A 77 7.40 28.09 -11.53
CA ALA A 77 6.62 29.31 -11.38
C ALA A 77 7.05 30.10 -10.14
N SER A 78 6.89 31.43 -10.17
CA SER A 78 7.01 32.21 -8.94
C SER A 78 5.92 31.82 -7.93
N ASP A 79 6.16 32.03 -6.63
CA ASP A 79 5.20 31.70 -5.57
C ASP A 79 3.79 32.27 -5.81
N GLN A 80 3.72 33.49 -6.36
CA GLN A 80 2.46 34.15 -6.68
C GLN A 80 1.75 33.44 -7.85
N HIS A 81 2.48 33.06 -8.90
CA HIS A 81 1.93 32.32 -10.04
C HIS A 81 1.55 30.89 -9.67
N ALA A 82 2.35 30.20 -8.86
CA ALA A 82 2.05 28.88 -8.34
C ALA A 82 0.76 28.90 -7.49
N SER A 83 0.63 29.87 -6.59
CA SER A 83 -0.55 30.04 -5.74
C SER A 83 -1.81 30.37 -6.55
N ALA A 84 -1.69 31.21 -7.59
CA ALA A 84 -2.80 31.52 -8.50
C ALA A 84 -3.22 30.30 -9.34
N SER A 85 -2.26 29.49 -9.79
CA SER A 85 -2.50 28.25 -10.51
C SER A 85 -3.20 27.21 -9.64
N LEU A 86 -2.79 27.06 -8.38
CA LEU A 86 -3.45 26.21 -7.41
C LEU A 86 -4.90 26.65 -7.16
N ARG A 87 -5.13 27.95 -6.95
CA ARG A 87 -6.49 28.49 -6.74
C ARG A 87 -7.39 28.21 -7.95
N THR A 88 -6.88 28.47 -9.15
CA THR A 88 -7.60 28.23 -10.40
C THR A 88 -7.92 26.75 -10.57
N THR A 89 -6.97 25.87 -10.26
CA THR A 89 -7.15 24.42 -10.32
C THR A 89 -8.23 23.96 -9.35
N LEU A 90 -8.18 24.39 -8.09
CA LEU A 90 -9.18 24.04 -7.08
C LEU A 90 -10.58 24.54 -7.44
N TRP A 91 -10.68 25.74 -8.02
CA TRP A 91 -11.97 26.28 -8.49
C TRP A 91 -12.50 25.56 -9.72
N ARG A 92 -11.63 25.30 -10.71
CA ARG A 92 -12.00 24.59 -11.96
C ARG A 92 -12.29 23.12 -11.74
N ALA A 93 -11.71 22.51 -10.72
CA ALA A 93 -11.91 21.10 -10.45
C ALA A 93 -13.39 20.79 -10.18
N HIS A 94 -14.22 21.80 -9.80
CA HIS A 94 -15.68 21.68 -9.59
C HIS A 94 -16.05 20.36 -8.90
N LEU A 95 -15.15 19.94 -7.99
CA LEU A 95 -15.27 18.70 -7.27
C LEU A 95 -16.57 18.83 -6.48
N PRO A 96 -17.47 17.83 -6.48
CA PRO A 96 -18.67 17.87 -5.64
C PRO A 96 -18.23 18.29 -4.23
N ALA A 97 -18.61 19.53 -3.87
CA ALA A 97 -17.88 20.31 -2.88
C ALA A 97 -17.92 19.60 -1.52
N GLY A 98 -16.77 19.50 -0.85
CA GLY A 98 -16.65 18.90 0.49
C GLY A 98 -16.36 17.40 0.55
N HIS A 99 -16.45 16.68 -0.58
CA HIS A 99 -16.27 15.22 -0.56
C HIS A 99 -14.86 14.74 -0.97
N LEU A 100 -14.21 15.40 -1.93
CA LEU A 100 -12.91 14.94 -2.47
C LEU A 100 -11.69 15.58 -1.82
N LEU A 101 -11.75 16.88 -1.56
CA LEU A 101 -10.70 17.65 -0.88
C LEU A 101 -11.34 18.55 0.16
N ALA A 102 -10.79 18.55 1.37
CA ALA A 102 -11.07 19.56 2.37
C ALA A 102 -10.03 20.68 2.23
N ALA A 103 -10.48 21.86 1.80
CA ALA A 103 -9.63 23.02 1.58
C ALA A 103 -9.99 24.13 2.56
N THR A 104 -9.03 24.52 3.41
CA THR A 104 -9.13 25.73 4.22
C THR A 104 -8.40 26.88 3.54
N THR A 105 -8.35 28.04 4.20
CA THR A 105 -7.58 29.21 3.73
C THR A 105 -6.09 28.93 3.63
N THR A 106 -5.56 28.02 4.45
CA THR A 106 -4.11 27.77 4.58
C THR A 106 -3.70 26.35 4.25
N HIS A 107 -4.60 25.36 4.39
CA HIS A 107 -4.29 23.94 4.25
C HIS A 107 -5.20 23.23 3.25
N LEU A 108 -4.70 22.11 2.72
CA LEU A 108 -5.41 21.13 1.92
C LEU A 108 -5.27 19.76 2.58
N SER A 109 -6.36 19.00 2.64
CA SER A 109 -6.34 17.60 3.01
C SER A 109 -7.30 16.82 2.11
N LEU A 110 -7.12 15.51 2.07
CA LEU A 110 -8.06 14.64 1.38
C LEU A 110 -9.43 14.70 2.08
N GLY A 111 -10.51 14.65 1.31
CA GLY A 111 -11.85 14.59 1.87
C GLY A 111 -12.08 13.24 2.58
N PRO A 112 -12.89 13.19 3.66
CA PRO A 112 -13.14 11.96 4.41
C PRO A 112 -13.93 10.91 3.60
N ALA A 113 -14.59 11.34 2.52
CA ALA A 113 -15.37 10.51 1.63
C ALA A 113 -14.54 9.88 0.48
N VAL A 114 -13.20 9.97 0.53
CA VAL A 114 -12.30 9.38 -0.46
C VAL A 114 -11.54 8.21 0.15
N ARG A 115 -11.69 7.03 -0.47
CA ARG A 115 -10.81 5.89 -0.20
C ARG A 115 -9.73 5.81 -1.27
N VAL A 116 -8.48 5.70 -0.84
CA VAL A 116 -7.33 5.57 -1.72
C VAL A 116 -6.82 4.14 -1.65
N ASP A 117 -6.69 3.47 -2.79
CA ASP A 117 -6.12 2.11 -2.87
C ASP A 117 -4.71 2.01 -2.26
N LEU A 118 -3.88 3.03 -2.49
CA LEU A 118 -2.55 3.14 -1.92
C LEU A 118 -2.56 3.17 -0.39
N HIS A 119 -3.54 3.84 0.23
CA HIS A 119 -3.66 3.84 1.70
C HIS A 119 -3.97 2.46 2.25
N ASP A 120 -4.74 1.65 1.52
CA ASP A 120 -5.02 0.28 1.91
C ASP A 120 -3.74 -0.56 1.89
N VAL A 121 -2.96 -0.49 0.81
CA VAL A 121 -1.66 -1.18 0.71
C VAL A 121 -0.69 -0.72 1.81
N LEU A 122 -0.59 0.58 2.06
CA LEU A 122 0.29 1.12 3.10
C LEU A 122 -0.14 0.66 4.51
N ARG A 123 -1.46 0.62 4.78
CA ARG A 123 -2.00 0.13 6.06
C ARG A 123 -1.71 -1.36 6.25
N CYS A 124 -1.93 -2.17 5.23
CA CYS A 124 -1.59 -3.60 5.25
C CYS A 124 -0.09 -3.81 5.50
N ALA A 125 0.77 -3.06 4.79
CA ALA A 125 2.21 -3.16 4.97
C ALA A 125 2.64 -2.78 6.40
N GLN A 126 2.10 -1.69 6.95
CA GLN A 126 2.39 -1.27 8.33
C GLN A 126 1.87 -2.28 9.36
N HIS A 127 0.69 -2.85 9.14
CA HIS A 127 0.10 -3.88 10.00
C HIS A 127 1.04 -5.10 10.10
N VAL A 128 1.47 -5.64 8.95
CA VAL A 128 2.42 -6.76 8.88
C VAL A 128 3.74 -6.42 9.58
N LEU A 129 4.31 -5.24 9.31
CA LEU A 129 5.63 -4.87 9.81
C LEU A 129 5.65 -4.54 11.30
N ARG A 130 4.54 -4.07 11.87
CA ARG A 130 4.44 -3.79 13.31
C ARG A 130 4.25 -5.04 14.17
N HIS A 131 3.98 -6.20 13.55
CA HIS A 131 3.74 -7.47 14.24
C HIS A 131 2.67 -7.35 15.34
N THR A 132 1.65 -6.52 15.11
CA THR A 132 0.57 -6.28 16.09
C THR A 132 -0.30 -7.51 16.27
N ASP A 133 -0.62 -8.17 15.16
CA ASP A 133 -1.38 -9.43 15.10
C ASP A 133 -0.72 -10.38 14.08
N ALA A 134 -1.16 -11.63 14.08
CA ALA A 134 -0.70 -12.61 13.09
C ALA A 134 -1.18 -12.19 11.68
N PRO A 135 -0.27 -12.02 10.70
CA PRO A 135 -0.64 -11.69 9.34
C PRO A 135 -1.61 -12.70 8.71
N THR A 136 -2.54 -12.17 7.93
CA THR A 136 -3.66 -12.92 7.35
C THR A 136 -3.51 -13.10 5.84
N ARG A 137 -4.35 -13.96 5.25
CA ARG A 137 -4.43 -14.10 3.78
C ARG A 137 -4.89 -12.79 3.12
N ASP A 138 -5.67 -11.98 3.83
CA ASP A 138 -6.16 -10.70 3.32
C ASP A 138 -5.03 -9.66 3.26
N ASP A 139 -4.09 -9.68 4.21
CA ASP A 139 -2.86 -8.87 4.12
C ASP A 139 -2.05 -9.24 2.88
N LEU A 140 -1.94 -10.54 2.56
CA LEU A 140 -1.29 -10.99 1.33
C LEU A 140 -2.04 -10.50 0.09
N ALA A 141 -3.35 -10.72 0.02
CA ALA A 141 -4.16 -10.27 -1.12
C ALA A 141 -4.04 -8.75 -1.31
N CYS A 142 -4.07 -7.99 -0.23
CA CYS A 142 -3.88 -6.53 -0.21
C CYS A 142 -2.51 -6.13 -0.78
N LEU A 143 -1.42 -6.78 -0.35
CA LEU A 143 -0.06 -6.46 -0.82
C LEU A 143 0.25 -7.01 -2.22
N LEU A 144 -0.43 -8.05 -2.68
CA LEU A 144 -0.36 -8.51 -4.06
C LEU A 144 -1.15 -7.59 -5.00
N HIS A 145 -2.18 -6.91 -4.47
CA HIS A 145 -2.97 -5.97 -5.22
C HIS A 145 -2.16 -4.71 -5.55
N GLY A 146 -2.26 -4.27 -6.80
CA GLY A 146 -1.70 -3.01 -7.26
C GLY A 146 -0.32 -3.11 -7.92
N GLY A 147 -0.19 -2.39 -9.03
CA GLY A 147 1.07 -2.12 -9.71
C GLY A 147 1.82 -0.95 -9.08
N ASP A 148 2.69 -0.32 -9.87
CA ASP A 148 3.44 0.85 -9.43
C ASP A 148 2.52 2.06 -9.19
N VAL A 149 2.95 2.99 -8.32
CA VAL A 149 2.16 4.20 -8.05
C VAL A 149 2.21 5.12 -9.27
N LEU A 150 1.07 5.32 -9.93
CA LEU A 150 0.86 6.25 -11.05
C LEU A 150 1.91 6.13 -12.18
N PRO A 151 2.20 4.95 -12.75
CA PRO A 151 3.39 4.70 -13.57
C PRO A 151 3.61 5.69 -14.72
N ASP A 152 2.54 6.21 -15.31
CA ASP A 152 2.57 7.12 -16.47
C ASP A 152 2.93 8.57 -16.13
N TRP A 153 3.16 8.89 -14.85
CA TRP A 153 3.49 10.25 -14.41
C TRP A 153 5.00 10.41 -14.24
N TYR A 154 5.54 11.56 -14.69
CA TYR A 154 6.98 11.87 -14.64
C TYR A 154 7.32 13.01 -13.67
N ASP A 155 6.41 13.30 -12.74
CA ASP A 155 6.61 14.34 -11.74
C ASP A 155 7.76 14.02 -10.76
N ASP A 156 8.70 14.94 -10.59
CA ASP A 156 9.87 14.78 -9.69
C ASP A 156 9.47 14.46 -8.24
N TRP A 157 8.35 15.03 -7.77
CA TRP A 157 7.87 14.80 -6.42
C TRP A 157 7.40 13.36 -6.18
N LEU A 158 7.05 12.63 -7.25
CA LEU A 158 6.51 11.27 -7.18
C LEU A 158 7.62 10.21 -7.10
N VAL A 159 8.83 10.52 -7.57
CA VAL A 159 9.98 9.60 -7.57
C VAL A 159 10.27 9.07 -6.16
N PHE A 160 10.38 9.97 -5.18
CA PHE A 160 10.65 9.59 -3.79
C PHE A 160 9.49 8.82 -3.15
N GLU A 161 8.25 9.19 -3.45
CA GLU A 161 7.07 8.52 -2.90
C GLU A 161 6.89 7.11 -3.47
N ARG A 162 7.10 6.92 -4.78
CA ARG A 162 7.13 5.60 -5.41
C ARG A 162 8.15 4.69 -4.74
N GLU A 163 9.37 5.17 -4.57
CA GLU A 163 10.43 4.37 -3.97
C GLU A 163 10.11 4.03 -2.51
N ARG A 164 9.59 4.99 -1.73
CA ARG A 164 9.16 4.76 -0.35
C ARG A 164 8.08 3.68 -0.26
N VAL A 165 7.03 3.79 -1.08
CA VAL A 165 5.92 2.83 -1.12
C VAL A 165 6.42 1.44 -1.54
N ARG A 166 7.26 1.39 -2.57
CA ARG A 166 7.85 0.15 -3.08
C ARG A 166 8.68 -0.55 -2.01
N GLN A 167 9.57 0.16 -1.33
CA GLN A 167 10.38 -0.40 -0.25
C GLN A 167 9.53 -0.94 0.90
N LEU A 168 8.49 -0.21 1.31
CA LEU A 168 7.60 -0.65 2.39
C LEU A 168 6.84 -1.93 2.00
N ARG A 169 6.33 -1.99 0.77
CA ARG A 169 5.65 -3.17 0.23
C ARG A 169 6.59 -4.38 0.17
N LEU A 170 7.82 -4.20 -0.31
CA LEU A 170 8.82 -5.27 -0.38
C LEU A 170 9.13 -5.84 1.00
N LEU A 171 9.38 -4.97 1.99
CA LEU A 171 9.64 -5.39 3.36
C LEU A 171 8.45 -6.17 3.95
N ALA A 172 7.23 -5.72 3.70
CA ALA A 172 6.03 -6.41 4.19
C ALA A 172 5.82 -7.77 3.51
N LEU A 173 6.07 -7.89 2.20
CA LEU A 173 6.02 -9.15 1.48
C LEU A 173 7.09 -10.14 1.97
N GLU A 174 8.30 -9.67 2.27
CA GLU A 174 9.34 -10.50 2.88
C GLU A 174 8.92 -11.02 4.26
N ALA A 175 8.34 -10.15 5.09
CA ALA A 175 7.82 -10.53 6.40
C ALA A 175 6.66 -11.54 6.31
N LEU A 176 5.75 -11.37 5.34
CA LEU A 176 4.68 -12.34 5.05
C LEU A 176 5.23 -13.69 4.61
N CYS A 177 6.23 -13.70 3.73
CA CYS A 177 6.88 -14.92 3.26
C CYS A 177 7.45 -15.72 4.44
N ASP A 178 8.22 -15.06 5.30
CA ASP A 178 8.78 -15.67 6.50
C ASP A 178 7.69 -16.14 7.49
N HIS A 179 6.65 -15.34 7.70
CA HIS A 179 5.55 -15.69 8.61
C HIS A 179 4.80 -16.94 8.14
N PHE A 180 4.34 -16.96 6.89
CA PHE A 180 3.61 -18.10 6.34
C PHE A 180 4.47 -19.35 6.23
N SER A 181 5.76 -19.20 5.93
CA SER A 181 6.70 -20.33 5.92
C SER A 181 6.79 -20.99 7.29
N ARG A 182 6.90 -20.21 8.38
CA ARG A 182 6.93 -20.74 9.75
C ARG A 182 5.60 -21.35 10.19
N ALA A 183 4.49 -20.86 9.64
CA ALA A 183 3.15 -21.38 9.89
C ALA A 183 2.79 -22.63 9.06
N GLY A 184 3.70 -23.16 8.24
CA GLY A 184 3.44 -24.30 7.34
C GLY A 184 2.53 -23.97 6.15
N ARG A 185 2.25 -22.68 5.92
CA ARG A 185 1.41 -22.18 4.82
C ARG A 185 2.29 -21.86 3.61
N HIS A 186 2.92 -22.89 3.06
CA HIS A 186 3.99 -22.72 2.07
C HIS A 186 3.51 -22.07 0.76
N SER A 187 2.29 -22.36 0.32
CA SER A 187 1.74 -21.75 -0.89
C SER A 187 1.65 -20.22 -0.79
N GLU A 188 1.14 -19.70 0.33
CA GLU A 188 1.10 -18.26 0.60
C GLU A 188 2.50 -17.66 0.80
N ALA A 189 3.40 -18.40 1.43
CA ALA A 189 4.79 -17.98 1.60
C ALA A 189 5.48 -17.77 0.24
N ILE A 190 5.37 -18.76 -0.65
CA ILE A 190 5.95 -18.71 -2.00
C ILE A 190 5.31 -17.58 -2.82
N GLN A 191 4.00 -17.37 -2.72
CA GLN A 191 3.33 -16.24 -3.39
C GLN A 191 3.89 -14.89 -2.92
N ALA A 192 4.07 -14.70 -1.60
CA ALA A 192 4.65 -13.48 -1.05
C ALA A 192 6.11 -13.28 -1.50
N GLY A 193 6.92 -14.34 -1.46
CA GLY A 193 8.33 -14.31 -1.88
C GLY A 193 8.50 -14.01 -3.37
N LEU A 194 7.68 -14.62 -4.24
CA LEU A 194 7.68 -14.34 -5.68
C LEU A 194 7.30 -12.89 -5.98
N ALA A 195 6.31 -12.34 -5.28
CA ALA A 195 5.93 -10.94 -5.42
C ALA A 195 7.03 -9.98 -4.95
N ALA A 196 7.73 -10.31 -3.86
CA ALA A 196 8.89 -9.54 -3.40
C ALA A 196 10.03 -9.54 -4.45
N VAL A 197 10.35 -10.71 -5.03
CA VAL A 197 11.35 -10.82 -6.09
C VAL A 197 10.94 -10.07 -7.36
N ALA A 198 9.66 -10.11 -7.73
CA ALA A 198 9.16 -9.37 -8.89
C ALA A 198 9.27 -7.85 -8.71
N GLY A 199 9.07 -7.34 -7.50
CA GLY A 199 9.16 -5.90 -7.20
C GLY A 199 10.61 -5.36 -7.08
N GLU A 200 11.58 -6.21 -6.78
CA GLU A 200 13.01 -5.89 -6.84
C GLU A 200 13.86 -7.14 -7.15
N PRO A 201 14.10 -7.44 -8.44
CA PRO A 201 14.80 -8.65 -8.85
C PRO A 201 16.24 -8.77 -8.33
N LEU A 202 16.90 -7.65 -7.99
CA LEU A 202 18.28 -7.65 -7.50
C LEU A 202 18.38 -7.70 -5.97
N ARG A 203 17.25 -7.71 -5.24
CA ARG A 203 17.22 -7.68 -3.78
C ARG A 203 17.43 -9.08 -3.20
N GLU A 204 18.65 -9.34 -2.74
CA GLU A 204 19.02 -10.64 -2.17
C GLU A 204 18.10 -11.09 -1.03
N SER A 205 17.58 -10.17 -0.20
CA SER A 205 16.68 -10.54 0.90
C SER A 205 15.38 -11.18 0.44
N ALA A 206 14.81 -10.73 -0.70
CA ALA A 206 13.59 -11.29 -1.27
C ALA A 206 13.83 -12.71 -1.78
N HIS A 207 14.96 -12.91 -2.47
CA HIS A 207 15.40 -14.25 -2.88
C HIS A 207 15.65 -15.17 -1.69
N ARG A 208 16.24 -14.64 -0.61
CA ARG A 208 16.56 -15.39 0.61
C ARG A 208 15.30 -15.95 1.28
N VAL A 209 14.27 -15.13 1.48
CA VAL A 209 13.02 -15.58 2.11
C VAL A 209 12.28 -16.59 1.21
N LEU A 210 12.30 -16.39 -0.11
CA LEU A 210 11.71 -17.33 -1.07
C LEU A 210 12.43 -18.67 -1.08
N MET A 211 13.77 -18.68 -1.07
CA MET A 211 14.56 -19.92 -0.96
C MET A 211 14.26 -20.66 0.34
N ARG A 212 14.14 -19.94 1.46
CA ARG A 212 13.75 -20.55 2.75
C ARG A 212 12.35 -21.13 2.71
N ALA A 213 11.39 -20.45 2.06
CA ALA A 213 10.05 -20.96 1.88
C ALA A 213 10.03 -22.26 1.05
N HIS A 214 10.78 -22.33 -0.06
CA HIS A 214 10.92 -23.56 -0.83
C HIS A 214 11.56 -24.70 -0.03
N LEU A 215 12.55 -24.40 0.82
CA LEU A 215 13.16 -25.41 1.68
C LEU A 215 12.20 -25.92 2.75
N ALA A 216 11.42 -25.03 3.36
CA ALA A 216 10.38 -25.42 4.33
C ALA A 216 9.29 -26.30 3.69
N ASP A 217 8.98 -26.04 2.41
CA ASP A 217 8.04 -26.82 1.60
C ASP A 217 8.63 -28.15 1.10
N GLY A 218 9.90 -28.45 1.40
CA GLY A 218 10.57 -29.69 0.95
C GLY A 218 11.02 -29.68 -0.51
N ASN A 219 11.19 -28.49 -1.12
CA ASN A 219 11.53 -28.28 -2.52
C ASN A 219 12.96 -27.70 -2.70
N PRO A 220 14.04 -28.44 -2.35
CA PRO A 220 15.41 -27.92 -2.43
C PRO A 220 15.86 -27.58 -3.86
N GLY A 221 15.33 -28.28 -4.87
CA GLY A 221 15.62 -28.00 -6.28
C GLY A 221 15.19 -26.60 -6.71
N GLU A 222 14.02 -26.13 -6.23
CA GLU A 222 13.53 -24.78 -6.55
C GLU A 222 14.33 -23.71 -5.80
N ALA A 223 14.76 -23.98 -4.57
CA ALA A 223 15.68 -23.09 -3.85
C ALA A 223 17.03 -22.92 -4.59
N ILE A 224 17.61 -24.01 -5.11
CA ILE A 224 18.84 -23.96 -5.92
C ILE A 224 18.60 -23.20 -7.23
N ARG A 225 17.46 -23.43 -7.89
CA ARG A 225 17.09 -22.70 -9.10
C ARG A 225 16.99 -21.20 -8.84
N GLN A 226 16.36 -20.79 -7.75
CA GLN A 226 16.25 -19.39 -7.36
C GLN A 226 17.62 -18.73 -7.13
N TYR A 227 18.54 -19.43 -6.47
CA TYR A 227 19.92 -18.95 -6.30
C TYR A 227 20.62 -18.71 -7.65
N ARG A 228 20.50 -19.64 -8.60
CA ARG A 228 21.12 -19.50 -9.94
C ARG A 228 20.54 -18.33 -10.73
N ILE A 229 19.24 -18.07 -10.58
CA ILE A 229 18.58 -16.89 -11.16
C ILE A 229 19.21 -15.62 -10.58
N LEU A 230 19.31 -15.51 -9.25
CA LEU A 230 19.92 -14.36 -8.58
C LEU A 230 21.38 -14.17 -9.00
N GLU A 231 22.19 -15.24 -9.03
CA GLU A 231 23.60 -15.17 -9.44
C GLU A 231 23.73 -14.61 -10.85
N THR A 232 22.91 -15.10 -11.78
CA THR A 232 22.89 -14.62 -13.16
C THR A 232 22.51 -13.13 -13.24
N LEU A 233 21.49 -12.71 -12.47
CA LEU A 233 21.02 -11.32 -12.46
C LEU A 233 22.06 -10.37 -11.86
N LEU A 234 22.61 -10.67 -10.69
CA LEU A 234 23.63 -9.83 -10.03
C LEU A 234 24.90 -9.72 -10.88
N HIS A 235 25.32 -10.82 -11.49
CA HIS A 235 26.50 -10.80 -12.34
C HIS A 235 26.28 -9.94 -13.59
N ARG A 236 25.11 -10.04 -14.24
CA ARG A 236 24.80 -9.24 -15.43
C ARG A 236 24.59 -7.77 -15.13
N ALA A 237 23.89 -7.44 -14.05
CA ALA A 237 23.51 -6.06 -13.74
C ALA A 237 24.63 -5.28 -13.04
N LEU A 238 25.39 -5.95 -12.17
CA LEU A 238 26.33 -5.29 -11.24
C LEU A 238 27.74 -5.88 -11.27
N GLY A 239 27.98 -7.00 -11.97
CA GLY A 239 29.26 -7.71 -11.93
C GLY A 239 29.55 -8.40 -10.59
N LEU A 240 28.55 -8.49 -9.71
CA LEU A 240 28.68 -9.05 -8.36
C LEU A 240 28.26 -10.52 -8.31
N ARG A 241 28.69 -11.22 -7.26
CA ARG A 241 28.18 -12.55 -6.90
C ARG A 241 27.23 -12.44 -5.70
N PRO A 242 26.31 -13.40 -5.51
CA PRO A 242 25.47 -13.45 -4.32
C PRO A 242 26.30 -13.47 -3.04
N SER A 243 25.75 -12.92 -1.97
CA SER A 243 26.38 -12.88 -0.65
C SER A 243 26.69 -14.27 -0.08
N PRO A 244 27.63 -14.39 0.88
CA PRO A 244 27.94 -15.65 1.55
C PRO A 244 26.73 -16.31 2.23
N GLU A 245 25.79 -15.49 2.71
CA GLU A 245 24.53 -15.93 3.32
C GLU A 245 23.66 -16.74 2.34
N MET A 246 23.65 -16.32 1.07
CA MET A 246 22.95 -17.02 0.00
C MET A 246 23.67 -18.33 -0.36
N GLY A 247 25.00 -18.33 -0.38
CA GLY A 247 25.80 -19.55 -0.56
C GLY A 247 25.53 -20.59 0.54
N ALA A 248 25.45 -20.16 1.79
CA ALA A 248 25.15 -21.03 2.93
C ALA A 248 23.73 -21.63 2.89
N LEU A 249 22.78 -21.02 2.19
CA LEU A 249 21.48 -21.64 1.92
C LEU A 249 21.61 -22.81 0.95
N VAL A 250 22.35 -22.64 -0.14
CA VAL A 250 22.55 -23.68 -1.15
C VAL A 250 23.28 -24.89 -0.58
N THR A 251 24.35 -24.69 0.20
CA THR A 251 25.09 -25.80 0.81
C THR A 251 24.20 -26.66 1.72
N ARG A 252 23.23 -26.05 2.41
CA ARG A 252 22.23 -26.78 3.22
C ARG A 252 21.26 -27.59 2.37
N CYS A 253 20.87 -27.08 1.20
CA CYS A 253 20.03 -27.82 0.25
C CYS A 253 20.75 -29.10 -0.20
N GLU A 254 22.03 -29.00 -0.52
CA GLU A 254 22.84 -30.11 -1.04
C GLU A 254 23.08 -31.18 0.02
N SER A 255 23.30 -30.79 1.28
CA SER A 255 23.52 -31.73 2.38
C SER A 255 22.26 -32.47 2.86
N GLY A 256 21.07 -31.91 2.60
CA GLY A 256 19.79 -32.49 3.02
C GLY A 256 19.14 -33.44 1.99
N VAL A 257 19.76 -33.60 0.82
CA VAL A 257 19.29 -34.48 -0.27
C VAL A 257 20.01 -35.85 -0.24
N THR A 258 21.11 -35.97 0.51
CA THR A 258 21.78 -37.24 0.87
C THR A 258 21.17 -37.89 2.09
#